data_AF-A0AAQ1G8G7-F1
#
_entry.id   AF-A0AAQ1G8G7-F1
#
_cell.length_a   1.000
_cell.length_b   1.000
_cell.length_c   1.000
_cell.angle_alpha   90.00
_cell.angle_beta   90.00
_cell.angle_gamma   90.00
#
_symmetry.space_group_name_H-M   'P 1'
#
loop_
_entity.id
_entity.type
_entity.pdbx_description
1 polymer ?
#
loop_
_entity_poly.entity_id
_entity_poly.type
_entity_poly.pdbx_seq_one_letter_code
_entity_poly.pdbx_strand_id
1 'polypeptide(L)'
;MREGAVRRLLRSSGRGYLLEAVVCFGSLVVLIGLGVLMLPMAFANEADKPFAWLLTLLLLGGLCGLWALIQLVSKVVMPMREVASPRAIVIMLLLGVASLLTFYSHWTLSPAANLMLVVLPLIGSAHFLFLARGYLARRG
;
A
#
# COMPACT_ATOMS: atom_id res chain seq x y z
N MET A 1 -15.00 -19.63 -30.14
CA MET A 1 -15.38 -18.19 -30.05
C MET A 1 -15.68 -17.65 -28.64
N ARG A 2 -15.58 -18.43 -27.54
CA ARG A 2 -15.87 -17.94 -26.16
C ARG A 2 -14.70 -17.24 -25.43
N GLU A 3 -13.46 -17.44 -25.86
CA GLU A 3 -12.28 -16.85 -25.19
C GLU A 3 -12.19 -15.32 -25.34
N GLY A 4 -12.75 -14.77 -26.42
CA GLY A 4 -12.73 -13.33 -26.70
C GLY A 4 -13.65 -12.50 -25.78
N ALA A 5 -14.71 -13.09 -25.23
CA ALA A 5 -15.66 -12.44 -24.34
C ALA A 5 -15.11 -12.36 -22.90
N VAL A 6 -14.51 -13.44 -22.41
CA VAL A 6 -13.86 -13.50 -21.08
C VAL A 6 -12.64 -12.58 -21.06
N ARG A 7 -11.81 -12.56 -22.12
CA ARG A 7 -10.70 -11.59 -22.24
C ARG A 7 -11.19 -10.14 -22.35
N ARG A 8 -12.36 -9.86 -22.94
CA ARG A 8 -12.95 -8.51 -22.97
C ARG A 8 -13.51 -8.07 -21.62
N LEU A 9 -14.17 -8.97 -20.90
CA LEU A 9 -14.62 -8.73 -19.52
C LEU A 9 -13.43 -8.43 -18.60
N LEU A 10 -12.35 -9.22 -18.69
CA LEU A 10 -11.09 -8.97 -17.98
C LEU A 10 -10.41 -7.67 -18.41
N ARG A 11 -10.54 -7.25 -19.68
CA ARG A 11 -10.01 -5.98 -20.21
C ARG A 11 -10.84 -4.76 -19.77
N SER A 12 -12.12 -4.94 -19.43
CA SER A 12 -12.95 -3.93 -18.75
C SER A 12 -12.69 -3.87 -17.23
N SER A 13 -12.06 -4.91 -16.67
CA SER A 13 -11.83 -5.09 -15.23
C SER A 13 -10.71 -4.23 -14.65
N GLY A 14 -9.80 -3.70 -15.47
CA GLY A 14 -8.68 -2.88 -14.99
C GLY A 14 -9.14 -1.64 -14.21
N ARG A 15 -10.25 -1.03 -14.64
CA ARG A 15 -10.89 0.09 -13.92
C ARG A 15 -11.44 -0.33 -12.56
N GLY A 16 -11.98 -1.54 -12.45
CA GLY A 16 -12.47 -2.09 -11.19
C GLY A 16 -11.35 -2.27 -10.18
N TYR A 17 -10.22 -2.83 -10.60
CA TYR A 17 -9.05 -2.98 -9.73
C TYR A 17 -8.40 -1.65 -9.36
N LEU A 18 -8.42 -0.65 -10.26
CA LEU A 18 -7.96 0.70 -9.91
C LEU A 18 -8.88 1.35 -8.87
N LEU A 19 -10.19 1.23 -9.03
CA LEU A 19 -11.16 1.74 -8.05
C LEU A 19 -10.98 1.04 -6.69
N GLU A 20 -10.81 -0.28 -6.71
CA GLU A 20 -10.54 -1.06 -5.51
C GLU A 20 -9.25 -0.62 -4.83
N ALA A 21 -8.17 -0.39 -5.59
CA ALA A 21 -6.93 0.14 -5.04
C ALA A 21 -7.12 1.54 -4.42
N VAL A 22 -7.89 2.42 -5.07
CA VAL A 22 -8.20 3.76 -4.53
C VAL A 22 -9.01 3.67 -3.24
N VAL A 23 -10.02 2.78 -3.19
CA VAL A 23 -10.84 2.57 -1.99
C VAL A 23 -10.02 1.97 -0.85
N CYS A 24 -9.19 0.98 -1.15
CA CYS A 24 -8.41 0.26 -0.14
C CYS A 24 -7.21 1.04 0.39
N PHE A 25 -6.55 1.86 -0.44
CA PHE A 25 -5.28 2.50 -0.10
C PHE A 25 -5.32 4.03 -0.12
N GLY A 26 -6.42 4.64 -0.58
CA GLY A 26 -6.52 6.10 -0.67
C GLY A 26 -6.36 6.80 0.68
N SER A 27 -6.91 6.21 1.74
CA SER A 27 -6.75 6.69 3.12
C SER A 27 -5.28 6.68 3.58
N LEU A 28 -4.48 5.69 3.16
CA LEU A 28 -3.04 5.63 3.45
C LEU A 28 -2.27 6.74 2.72
N VAL A 29 -2.64 7.05 1.48
CA VAL A 29 -2.02 8.17 0.75
C VAL A 29 -2.27 9.49 1.46
N VAL A 30 -3.50 9.70 1.95
CA VAL A 30 -3.84 10.87 2.76
C VAL A 30 -3.04 10.88 4.06
N LEU A 31 -2.94 9.75 4.76
CA LEU A 31 -2.17 9.62 6.00
C LEU A 31 -0.69 9.97 5.80
N ILE A 32 -0.07 9.43 4.73
CA ILE A 32 1.32 9.74 4.37
C ILE A 32 1.46 11.24 4.05
N GLY A 33 0.53 11.81 3.25
CA GLY A 33 0.53 13.23 2.92
C GLY A 33 0.47 14.11 4.15
N LEU A 34 -0.42 13.80 5.10
CA LEU A 34 -0.52 14.51 6.38
C LEU A 34 0.77 14.37 7.21
N GLY A 35 1.37 13.18 7.27
CA GLY A 35 2.62 12.97 7.98
C GLY A 35 3.78 13.77 7.39
N VAL A 36 3.89 13.86 6.06
CA VAL A 36 4.90 14.69 5.38
C VAL A 36 4.70 16.17 5.71
N LEU A 37 3.46 16.65 5.75
CA LEU A 37 3.15 18.04 6.12
C LEU A 37 3.48 18.34 7.59
N MET A 38 3.34 17.35 8.48
CA MET A 38 3.67 17.47 9.91
C MET A 38 5.17 17.39 10.19
N LEU A 39 5.96 16.84 9.27
CA LEU A 39 7.38 16.57 9.48
C LEU A 39 8.21 17.82 9.82
N PRO A 40 8.07 18.97 9.13
CA PRO A 40 8.81 20.18 9.49
C PRO A 40 8.49 20.68 10.90
N MET A 41 7.21 20.60 11.30
CA MET A 41 6.76 20.99 12.63
C MET A 41 7.34 20.05 13.70
N ALA A 42 7.42 18.75 13.41
CA ALA A 42 8.01 17.76 14.31
C ALA A 42 9.50 18.03 14.55
N PHE A 43 10.27 18.45 13.54
CA PHE A 43 11.69 18.80 13.70
C PHE A 43 11.93 20.21 14.27
N ALA A 44 11.01 21.15 14.04
CA ALA A 44 11.08 22.50 14.62
C ALA A 44 10.88 22.48 16.14
N ASN A 45 10.14 21.50 16.66
CA ASN A 45 9.98 21.30 18.10
C ASN A 45 11.15 20.50 18.69
N GLU A 46 12.19 21.21 19.15
CA GLU A 46 13.38 20.63 19.81
C GLU A 46 13.06 19.70 21.00
N ALA A 47 11.89 19.86 21.62
CA ALA A 47 11.48 19.07 22.79
C ALA A 47 11.11 17.61 22.45
N ASP A 48 10.73 17.31 21.20
CA ASP A 48 10.17 16.00 20.81
C ASP A 48 10.93 15.35 19.65
N LYS A 49 12.27 15.41 19.68
CA LYS A 49 13.14 14.71 18.71
C LYS A 49 12.81 13.22 18.53
N PRO A 50 12.48 12.43 19.57
CA PRO A 50 12.10 11.03 19.39
C PRO A 50 10.85 10.86 18.51
N PHE A 51 9.87 11.76 18.65
CA PHE A 51 8.66 11.75 17.83
C PHE A 51 8.97 12.05 16.36
N ALA A 52 9.83 13.04 16.09
CA ALA A 52 10.24 13.38 14.73
C ALA A 52 10.92 12.21 14.01
N TRP A 53 11.81 11.49 14.71
CA TRP A 53 12.44 10.29 14.18
C TRP A 53 11.47 9.13 13.97
N LEU A 54 10.55 8.89 14.92
CA LEU A 54 9.50 7.89 14.76
C LEU A 54 8.63 8.21 13.53
N LEU A 55 8.17 9.46 13.40
CA LEU A 55 7.38 9.91 12.25
C LEU A 55 8.15 9.71 10.94
N THR A 56 9.45 10.03 10.92
CA THR A 56 10.33 9.81 9.75
C THR A 56 10.38 8.33 9.37
N LEU A 57 10.61 7.43 10.34
CA LEU A 57 10.65 5.98 10.09
C LEU A 57 9.31 5.45 9.58
N LEU A 58 8.20 5.91 10.17
CA LEU A 58 6.84 5.55 9.73
C LEU A 58 6.57 6.00 8.31
N LEU A 59 6.98 7.22 7.94
CA LEU A 59 6.85 7.75 6.58
C LEU A 59 7.70 6.98 5.58
N LEU A 60 8.96 6.67 5.92
CA LEU A 60 9.82 5.86 5.05
C LEU A 60 9.23 4.48 4.81
N GLY A 61 8.79 3.79 5.86
CA GLY A 61 8.11 2.50 5.74
C GLY A 61 6.81 2.59 4.94
N GLY A 62 6.00 3.63 5.18
CA GLY A 62 4.77 3.89 4.46
C GLY A 62 4.99 4.15 2.96
N LEU A 63 6.02 4.92 2.60
CA LEU A 63 6.41 5.17 1.22
C LEU A 63 6.94 3.89 0.52
N CYS A 64 7.74 3.08 1.22
CA CYS A 64 8.15 1.76 0.73
C CYS A 64 6.93 0.86 0.46
N GLY A 65 5.99 0.80 1.40
CA GLY A 65 4.74 0.06 1.24
C GLY A 65 3.91 0.57 0.06
N LEU A 66 3.73 1.88 -0.07
CA LEU A 66 2.99 2.50 -1.17
C LEU A 66 3.64 2.21 -2.52
N TRP A 67 4.98 2.29 -2.60
CA TRP A 67 5.71 1.90 -3.81
C TRP A 67 5.46 0.43 -4.18
N ALA A 68 5.52 -0.48 -3.21
CA ALA A 68 5.25 -1.89 -3.43
C ALA A 68 3.81 -2.13 -3.93
N LEU A 69 2.84 -1.43 -3.32
CA LEU A 69 1.43 -1.47 -3.73
C LEU A 69 1.24 -0.96 -5.17
N ILE A 70 1.87 0.15 -5.54
CA ILE A 70 1.81 0.68 -6.91
C ILE A 70 2.34 -0.34 -7.91
N GLN A 71 3.46 -1.01 -7.60
CA GLN A 71 4.02 -2.06 -8.47
C GLN A 71 3.09 -3.27 -8.57
N LEU A 72 2.51 -3.69 -7.44
CA LEU A 72 1.60 -4.83 -7.38
C LEU A 72 0.29 -4.56 -8.15
N VAL A 73 -0.34 -3.41 -7.89
CA VAL A 73 -1.55 -2.96 -8.61
C VAL A 73 -1.24 -2.80 -10.10
N SER A 74 -0.11 -2.21 -10.46
CA SER A 74 0.32 -2.07 -11.86
C SER A 74 0.46 -3.42 -12.54
N LYS A 75 0.99 -4.43 -11.84
CA LYS A 75 1.13 -5.78 -12.39
C LYS A 75 -0.22 -6.49 -12.56
N VAL A 76 -1.17 -6.26 -11.65
CA VAL A 76 -2.53 -6.81 -11.74
C VAL A 76 -3.33 -6.15 -12.87
N VAL A 77 -3.27 -4.81 -12.98
CA VAL A 77 -4.02 -4.04 -13.99
C VAL A 77 -3.42 -4.22 -15.39
N MET A 78 -2.08 -4.27 -15.48
CA MET A 78 -1.34 -4.43 -16.74
C MET A 78 -0.34 -5.59 -16.62
N PRO A 79 -0.78 -6.85 -16.85
CA PRO A 79 0.07 -8.04 -16.66
C PRO A 79 1.36 -8.05 -17.50
N MET A 80 1.35 -7.38 -18.67
CA MET A 80 2.50 -7.26 -19.56
C MET A 80 3.52 -6.20 -19.11
N ARG A 81 3.19 -5.35 -18.14
CA ARG A 81 4.09 -4.31 -17.65
C ARG A 81 5.25 -4.94 -16.88
N GLU A 82 6.46 -4.47 -17.17
CA GLU A 82 7.62 -4.77 -16.37
C GLU A 82 7.54 -4.02 -15.04
N VAL A 83 7.71 -4.76 -13.95
CA VAL A 83 7.66 -4.26 -12.58
C VAL A 83 8.87 -4.80 -11.81
N ALA A 84 9.17 -4.19 -10.66
CA ALA A 84 10.23 -4.64 -9.77
C ALA A 84 10.08 -6.11 -9.38
N SER A 85 11.18 -6.78 -9.02
CA SER A 85 11.19 -8.21 -8.73
C SER A 85 10.19 -8.62 -7.62
N PRO A 86 9.65 -9.85 -7.65
CA PRO A 86 8.68 -10.32 -6.66
C PRO A 86 9.16 -10.16 -5.22
N ARG A 87 10.45 -10.46 -4.99
CA ARG A 87 11.07 -10.35 -3.66
C ARG A 87 11.13 -8.90 -3.20
N ALA A 88 11.48 -7.95 -4.08
CA ALA A 88 11.52 -6.54 -3.72
C ALA A 88 10.12 -6.02 -3.37
N ILE A 89 9.09 -6.40 -4.13
CA ILE A 89 7.70 -6.03 -3.84
C ILE A 89 7.28 -6.56 -2.47
N VAL A 90 7.54 -7.84 -2.17
CA VAL A 90 7.16 -8.44 -0.88
C VAL A 90 7.91 -7.78 0.28
N ILE A 91 9.21 -7.56 0.17
CA ILE A 91 10.01 -6.93 1.24
C ILE A 91 9.51 -5.51 1.52
N MET A 92 9.33 -4.70 0.48
CA MET A 92 8.87 -3.32 0.63
C MET A 92 7.43 -3.25 1.16
N LEU A 93 6.57 -4.20 0.76
CA LEU A 93 5.23 -4.33 1.32
C LEU A 93 5.25 -4.69 2.80
N LEU A 94 6.13 -5.60 3.22
CA LEU A 94 6.30 -5.97 4.63
C LEU A 94 6.80 -4.79 5.47
N LEU A 95 7.70 -3.96 4.94
CA LEU A 95 8.10 -2.71 5.61
C LEU A 95 6.92 -1.75 5.80
N GLY A 96 6.06 -1.61 4.78
CA GLY A 96 4.83 -0.83 4.88
C GLY A 96 3.81 -1.38 5.88
N VAL A 97 3.69 -2.71 5.95
CA VAL A 97 2.84 -3.37 6.97
C VAL A 97 3.41 -3.14 8.37
N ALA A 98 4.72 -3.26 8.54
CA ALA A 98 5.38 -3.03 9.81
C ALA A 98 5.22 -1.57 10.27
N SER A 99 5.36 -0.59 9.37
CA SER A 99 5.10 0.82 9.72
C SER A 99 3.63 1.05 10.08
N LEU A 100 2.70 0.46 9.34
CA LEU A 100 1.28 0.58 9.65
C LEU A 100 0.91 -0.02 11.01
N LEU A 101 1.46 -1.18 11.36
CA LEU A 101 1.24 -1.80 12.67
C LEU A 101 1.89 -1.00 13.80
N THR A 102 3.05 -0.39 13.54
CA THR A 102 3.70 0.52 14.51
C THR A 102 2.88 1.79 14.72
N PHE A 103 2.29 2.34 13.66
CA PHE A 103 1.33 3.43 13.77
C PHE A 103 0.09 3.00 14.58
N TYR A 104 -0.47 1.82 14.29
CA TYR A 104 -1.62 1.31 15.05
C TYR A 104 -1.32 1.12 16.55
N SER A 105 -0.09 0.76 16.93
CA SER A 105 0.27 0.56 18.34
C SER A 105 0.49 1.86 19.11
N HIS A 106 0.87 2.95 18.45
CA HIS A 106 1.19 4.23 19.09
C HIS A 106 0.00 5.20 19.16
N TRP A 107 -1.02 5.02 18.31
CA TRP A 107 -2.17 5.91 18.26
C TRP A 107 -3.49 5.17 18.51
N THR A 108 -4.32 5.74 19.38
CA THR A 108 -5.66 5.25 19.64
C THR A 108 -6.62 5.66 18.52
N LEU A 109 -6.91 4.72 17.63
CA LEU A 109 -7.84 4.95 16.52
C LEU A 109 -9.28 4.72 16.95
N SER A 110 -10.20 5.56 16.45
CA SER A 110 -11.62 5.23 16.51
C SER A 110 -11.92 3.96 15.70
N PRO A 111 -13.03 3.25 15.95
CA PRO A 111 -13.37 2.04 15.19
C PRO A 111 -13.42 2.27 13.67
N ALA A 112 -13.96 3.43 13.24
CA ALA A 112 -14.01 3.80 11.84
C ALA A 112 -12.61 4.08 11.25
N ALA A 113 -11.75 4.79 12.00
CA ALA A 113 -10.38 5.05 11.58
C ALA A 113 -9.56 3.76 11.49
N ASN A 114 -9.73 2.84 12.43
CA ASN A 114 -9.08 1.52 12.40
C ASN A 114 -9.51 0.72 11.15
N LEU A 115 -10.80 0.73 10.82
CA LEU A 115 -11.30 0.07 9.61
C LEU A 115 -10.66 0.67 8.35
N MET A 116 -10.65 2.00 8.23
CA MET A 116 -10.19 2.70 7.03
C MET A 116 -8.67 2.75 6.88
N LEU A 117 -7.92 2.85 7.97
CA LEU A 117 -6.46 3.04 7.94
C LEU A 117 -5.69 1.73 8.11
N VAL A 118 -6.27 0.72 8.76
CA VAL A 118 -5.54 -0.52 9.11
C VAL A 118 -6.16 -1.73 8.43
N VAL A 119 -7.42 -2.02 8.74
CA VAL A 119 -8.06 -3.27 8.28
C VAL A 119 -8.22 -3.30 6.77
N LEU A 120 -8.79 -2.24 6.19
CA LEU A 120 -9.08 -2.19 4.75
C LEU A 120 -7.80 -2.26 3.90
N PRO A 121 -6.72 -1.51 4.20
CA PRO A 121 -5.45 -1.66 3.47
C PRO A 121 -4.81 -3.05 3.62
N LEU A 122 -4.93 -3.70 4.79
CA LEU A 122 -4.38 -5.05 4.98
C LEU A 122 -5.14 -6.09 4.14
N ILE A 123 -6.47 -6.03 4.15
CA ILE A 123 -7.32 -6.89 3.31
C ILE A 123 -7.04 -6.62 1.83
N GLY A 124 -6.98 -5.35 1.43
CA GLY A 124 -6.63 -4.95 0.07
C GLY A 124 -5.27 -5.51 -0.35
N SER A 125 -4.25 -5.37 0.50
CA SER A 125 -2.91 -5.91 0.24
C SER A 125 -2.93 -7.43 0.05
N ALA A 126 -3.62 -8.16 0.92
CA ALA A 126 -3.77 -9.60 0.81
C ALA A 126 -4.49 -10.01 -0.49
N HIS A 127 -5.55 -9.30 -0.87
CA HIS A 127 -6.29 -9.55 -2.10
C HIS A 127 -5.43 -9.30 -3.34
N PHE A 128 -4.71 -8.17 -3.42
CA PHE A 128 -3.82 -7.88 -4.54
C PHE A 128 -2.63 -8.86 -4.63
N LEU A 129 -2.10 -9.33 -3.50
CA LEU A 129 -1.09 -10.39 -3.47
C LEU A 129 -1.65 -11.71 -4.03
N PHE A 130 -2.89 -12.05 -3.67
CA PHE A 130 -3.57 -13.23 -4.20
C PHE A 130 -3.79 -13.13 -5.72
N LEU A 131 -4.23 -11.97 -6.22
CA LEU A 131 -4.40 -11.74 -7.66
C LEU A 131 -3.06 -11.83 -8.41
N ALA A 132 -1.97 -11.34 -7.81
CA ALA A 132 -0.63 -11.37 -8.38
C ALA A 132 0.13 -12.69 -8.13
N ARG A 133 -0.49 -13.71 -7.50
CA ARG A 133 0.19 -14.95 -7.09
C ARG A 133 0.96 -15.65 -8.21
N GLY A 134 0.45 -15.61 -9.43
CA GLY A 134 1.11 -16.23 -10.60
C GLY A 134 2.41 -15.53 -10.97
N TYR A 135 2.51 -14.22 -10.73
CA TYR A 135 3.75 -13.46 -10.88
C TYR A 135 4.70 -13.73 -9.70
N LEU A 136 4.17 -13.74 -8.47
CA LEU A 136 4.97 -13.97 -7.27
C LEU A 136 5.55 -15.40 -7.18
N ALA A 137 4.83 -16.39 -7.72
CA ALA A 137 5.25 -17.79 -7.74
C ALA A 137 6.26 -18.12 -8.85
N ARG A 138 6.37 -17.28 -9.89
CA ARG A 138 7.46 -17.41 -10.87
C ARG A 138 8.74 -16.93 -10.20
N ARG A 139 9.46 -17.88 -9.59
CA ARG A 139 10.80 -17.66 -9.04
C ARG A 139 11.64 -16.96 -10.10
N GLY A 140 12.12 -15.76 -9.77
CA GLY A 140 13.27 -15.18 -10.44
C GLY A 140 14.51 -16.01 -10.18
#